data_AF-A0A7J7YDY6-F1
#
_entry.id   AF-A0A7J7YDY6-F1
#
_cell.length_a   1.000
_cell.length_b   1.000
_cell.length_c   1.000
_cell.angle_alpha   90.00
_cell.angle_beta   90.00
_cell.angle_gamma   90.00
#
_symmetry.space_group_name_H-M   'P 1'
#
loop_
_entity.id
_entity.type
_entity.pdbx_description
1 polymer ?
#
loop_
_entity_poly.entity_id
_entity_poly.type
_entity_poly.pdbx_seq_one_letter_code
_entity_poly.pdbx_strand_id
1 'polypeptide(L)'
;MVKVGLGLDEEAKEGDEGGSQGEPQFRSLWEWQRQAIQRCIQSLRHACQCRHANCLQPSCQKMRWVVQHTKGCQRKTNEGCGVCKQFIALCCYHAKHCQENTCPIPYCLNIKQKLCQQEIQHHQQHG
;
A
#
# COMPACT_ATOMS: atom_id res chain seq x y z
N MET A 1 26.06 6.33 -8.11
CA MET A 1 24.95 6.35 -9.07
C MET A 1 24.48 4.91 -9.27
N VAL A 2 23.41 4.50 -8.60
CA VAL A 2 22.87 3.13 -8.72
C VAL A 2 21.73 3.17 -9.73
N LYS A 3 22.01 2.64 -10.93
CA LYS A 3 21.04 2.44 -12.00
C LYS A 3 20.40 1.08 -11.79
N VAL A 4 19.23 1.04 -11.15
CA VAL A 4 18.45 -0.19 -11.00
C VAL A 4 17.42 -0.19 -12.13
N GLY A 5 17.77 -0.87 -13.22
CA GLY A 5 16.85 -1.14 -14.33
C GLY A 5 15.84 -2.19 -13.91
N LEU A 6 14.56 -1.86 -14.02
CA LEU A 6 13.46 -2.81 -13.96
C LEU A 6 13.29 -3.40 -15.36
N GLY A 7 13.75 -4.63 -15.57
CA GLY A 7 13.36 -5.47 -16.70
C GLY A 7 12.46 -6.57 -16.16
N LEU A 8 11.21 -6.61 -16.63
CA LEU A 8 10.23 -7.66 -16.38
C LEU A 8 9.82 -8.21 -17.74
N ASP A 9 10.58 -9.19 -18.19
CA ASP A 9 10.31 -10.18 -19.22
C ASP A 9 11.38 -11.26 -18.97
N GLU A 10 11.19 -12.57 -19.06
CA GLU A 10 10.15 -13.38 -19.67
C GLU A 10 10.31 -14.83 -19.12
N GLU A 11 9.26 -15.63 -19.25
CA GLU A 11 9.31 -17.09 -19.43
C GLU A 11 9.74 -17.99 -18.24
N ALA A 12 8.73 -18.54 -17.57
CA ALA A 12 8.85 -19.78 -16.81
C ALA A 12 9.13 -20.96 -17.76
N LYS A 13 10.35 -21.48 -17.73
CA LYS A 13 10.68 -22.83 -18.19
C LYS A 13 11.13 -23.66 -16.99
N GLU A 14 10.35 -24.69 -16.68
CA GLU A 14 10.75 -25.75 -15.77
C GLU A 14 11.91 -26.55 -16.38
N GLY A 15 12.97 -26.71 -15.60
CA GLY A 15 14.19 -27.43 -15.97
C GLY A 15 15.11 -27.57 -14.75
N ASP A 16 14.92 -28.70 -14.07
CA ASP A 16 15.87 -29.59 -13.39
C ASP A 16 17.18 -29.09 -12.72
N GLU A 17 17.41 -29.67 -11.52
CA GLU A 17 18.62 -29.85 -10.71
C GLU A 17 19.70 -28.74 -10.63
N GLY A 18 19.81 -28.13 -9.45
CA GLY A 18 20.98 -27.37 -9.04
C GLY A 18 20.80 -26.69 -7.69
N GLY A 19 21.27 -27.35 -6.62
CA GLY A 19 21.23 -26.79 -5.26
C GLY A 19 21.90 -25.42 -5.18
N SER A 20 21.16 -24.43 -4.71
CA SER A 20 21.70 -23.14 -4.26
C SER A 20 21.09 -22.78 -2.92
N GLN A 21 21.90 -22.98 -1.87
CA GLN A 21 21.64 -22.52 -0.52
C GLN A 21 21.69 -20.98 -0.51
N GLY A 22 20.57 -20.33 -0.83
CA GLY A 22 20.37 -18.87 -0.68
C GLY A 22 18.99 -18.46 -0.15
N GLU A 23 18.05 -19.41 -0.07
CA GLU A 23 16.61 -19.12 -0.04
C GLU A 23 15.86 -19.33 1.31
N PRO A 24 16.44 -19.12 2.51
CA PRO A 24 15.63 -18.89 3.73
C PRO A 24 15.51 -17.41 4.12
N GLN A 25 16.55 -16.60 3.89
CA GLN A 25 16.61 -15.22 4.39
C GLN A 25 15.75 -14.24 3.60
N PHE A 26 15.71 -14.35 2.27
CA PHE A 26 14.95 -13.44 1.40
C PHE A 26 13.43 -13.58 1.59
N ARG A 27 12.93 -14.82 1.66
CA ARG A 27 11.51 -15.10 1.96
C ARG A 27 11.10 -14.54 3.32
N SER A 28 11.95 -14.73 4.33
CA SER A 28 11.73 -14.20 5.69
C SER A 28 11.66 -12.67 5.73
N LEU A 29 12.46 -11.98 4.90
CA LEU A 29 12.44 -10.52 4.80
C LEU A 29 11.15 -9.99 4.16
N TRP A 30 10.69 -10.63 3.07
CA TRP A 30 9.43 -10.30 2.41
C TRP A 30 8.23 -10.50 3.36
N GLU A 31 8.21 -11.60 4.10
CA GLU A 31 7.17 -11.88 5.09
C GLU A 31 7.16 -10.84 6.21
N TRP A 32 8.34 -10.45 6.71
CA TRP A 32 8.47 -9.40 7.71
C TRP A 32 7.95 -8.05 7.22
N GLN A 33 8.30 -7.66 5.99
CA GLN A 33 7.81 -6.44 5.35
C GLN A 33 6.30 -6.47 5.19
N ARG A 34 5.75 -7.58 4.71
CA ARG A 34 4.30 -7.77 4.57
C ARG A 34 3.60 -7.64 5.90
N GLN A 35 4.11 -8.26 6.97
CA GLN A 35 3.55 -8.11 8.32
C GLN A 35 3.63 -6.67 8.83
N ALA A 36 4.72 -5.94 8.55
CA ALA A 36 4.84 -4.55 8.93
C ALA A 36 3.77 -3.67 8.26
N ILE A 37 3.51 -3.89 6.97
CA ILE A 37 2.44 -3.19 6.23
C ILE A 37 1.07 -3.51 6.84
N GLN A 38 0.79 -4.78 7.14
CA GLN A 38 -0.48 -5.18 7.77
C GLN A 38 -0.69 -4.51 9.13
N ARG A 39 0.36 -4.43 9.97
CA ARG A 39 0.31 -3.70 11.25
C ARG A 39 0.04 -2.21 11.08
N CYS A 40 0.63 -1.59 10.05
CA CYS A 40 0.35 -0.19 9.69
C CYS A 40 -1.13 0.00 9.29
N ILE A 41 -1.69 -0.89 8.47
CA ILE A 41 -3.10 -0.85 8.06
C ILE A 41 -4.04 -1.03 9.26
N GLN A 42 -3.73 -1.96 10.16
CA GLN A 42 -4.51 -2.18 11.38
C GLN A 42 -4.52 -0.93 12.27
N SER A 43 -3.35 -0.30 12.44
CA SER A 43 -3.21 0.95 13.19
C SER A 43 -3.98 2.10 12.52
N LEU A 44 -3.95 2.18 11.19
CA LEU A 44 -4.69 3.17 10.41
C LEU A 44 -6.21 2.99 10.55
N ARG A 45 -6.71 1.75 10.41
CA ARG A 45 -8.12 1.40 10.60
C ARG A 45 -8.60 1.83 11.98
N HIS A 46 -7.82 1.52 13.02
CA HIS A 46 -8.11 1.96 14.38
C HIS A 46 -8.16 3.49 14.46
N ALA A 47 -7.13 4.19 13.98
CA ALA A 47 -7.05 5.65 14.04
C ALA A 47 -8.25 6.35 13.35
N CYS A 48 -8.78 5.77 12.26
CA CYS A 48 -9.95 6.30 11.55
C CYS A 48 -11.26 6.15 12.33
N GLN A 49 -11.37 5.14 13.20
CA GLN A 49 -12.57 4.87 13.99
C GLN A 49 -12.46 5.33 15.45
N CYS A 50 -11.24 5.53 15.94
CA CYS A 50 -10.98 5.82 17.34
C CYS A 50 -11.49 7.23 17.69
N ARG A 51 -12.39 7.30 18.68
CA ARG A 51 -13.00 8.57 19.15
C ARG A 51 -12.28 9.19 20.35
N HIS A 52 -11.39 8.45 21.01
CA HIS A 52 -10.67 8.93 22.20
C HIS A 52 -9.61 9.95 21.81
N ALA A 53 -9.81 11.24 22.12
CA ALA A 53 -8.85 12.31 21.77
C ALA A 53 -7.40 11.96 22.20
N ASN A 54 -7.25 11.41 23.42
CA ASN A 54 -5.97 11.04 24.02
C ASN A 54 -5.74 9.52 24.02
N CYS A 55 -5.94 8.85 22.88
CA CYS A 55 -5.63 7.43 22.77
C CYS A 55 -4.15 7.18 23.12
N LEU A 56 -3.89 6.29 24.08
CA LEU A 56 -2.55 6.00 24.61
C LEU A 56 -1.66 5.23 23.61
N GLN A 57 -2.21 4.77 22.49
CA GLN A 57 -1.44 4.07 21.46
C GLN A 57 -0.69 5.08 20.57
N PRO A 58 0.66 5.08 20.57
CA PRO A 58 1.44 6.06 19.80
C PRO A 58 1.24 5.90 18.28
N SER A 59 1.00 4.66 17.81
CA SER A 59 0.65 4.38 16.42
C SER A 59 -0.67 5.03 16.01
N CYS A 60 -1.68 5.05 16.91
CA CYS A 60 -2.95 5.73 16.68
C CYS A 60 -2.74 7.24 16.55
N GLN A 61 -1.98 7.85 17.46
CA GLN A 61 -1.69 9.29 17.42
C GLN A 61 -0.98 9.68 16.12
N LYS A 62 0.05 8.92 15.71
CA LYS A 62 0.75 9.13 14.45
C LYS A 62 -0.18 9.00 13.25
N MET A 63 -0.99 7.95 13.18
CA MET A 63 -1.90 7.73 12.05
C MET A 63 -3.00 8.78 11.98
N ARG A 64 -3.53 9.26 13.11
CA ARG A 64 -4.46 10.39 13.12
C ARG A 64 -3.86 11.66 12.55
N TRP A 65 -2.63 11.99 12.95
CA TRP A 65 -1.93 13.15 12.40
C TRP A 65 -1.77 13.03 10.88
N VAL A 66 -1.36 11.86 10.37
CA VAL A 66 -1.22 11.62 8.92
C VAL A 66 -2.58 11.77 8.20
N VAL A 67 -3.65 11.22 8.77
CA VAL A 67 -5.01 11.35 8.20
C VAL A 67 -5.47 12.80 8.18
N GLN A 68 -5.22 13.57 9.24
CA GLN A 68 -5.56 15.00 9.28
C GLN A 68 -4.72 15.81 8.29
N HIS A 69 -3.42 15.53 8.22
CA HIS A 69 -2.51 16.17 7.27
C HIS A 69 -2.97 15.96 5.82
N THR A 70 -3.26 14.72 5.43
CA THR A 70 -3.63 14.38 4.04
C THR A 70 -4.93 15.05 3.58
N LYS A 71 -5.88 15.26 4.50
CA LYS A 71 -7.10 16.03 4.24
C LYS A 71 -6.78 17.50 3.90
N GLY A 72 -5.95 18.17 4.69
CA GLY A 72 -5.61 19.59 4.53
C GLY A 72 -4.41 19.90 3.62
N CYS A 73 -3.62 18.91 3.22
CA CYS A 73 -2.40 19.13 2.46
C CYS A 73 -2.71 19.50 1.00
N GLN A 74 -2.38 20.73 0.62
CA GLN A 74 -2.50 21.25 -0.77
C GLN A 74 -1.41 20.70 -1.70
N ARG A 75 -0.25 20.31 -1.16
CA ARG A 75 0.87 19.73 -1.92
C ARG A 75 0.70 18.23 -2.23
N LYS A 76 -0.50 17.66 -2.01
CA LYS A 76 -0.76 16.23 -2.30
C LYS A 76 -0.74 15.89 -3.79
N THR A 77 -1.20 16.81 -4.65
CA THR A 77 -1.31 16.59 -6.11
C THR A 77 -0.29 17.39 -6.93
N ASN A 78 0.22 18.51 -6.38
CA ASN A 78 1.12 19.42 -7.11
C ASN A 78 2.59 18.98 -6.99
N GLU A 79 3.27 19.41 -5.92
CA GLU A 79 4.72 19.25 -5.74
C GLU A 79 5.11 17.96 -5.00
N GLY A 80 4.11 17.13 -4.65
CA GLY A 80 4.31 15.80 -4.12
C GLY A 80 4.81 15.76 -2.68
N CYS A 81 3.91 16.00 -1.73
CA CYS A 81 4.18 15.80 -0.30
C CYS A 81 4.59 14.34 0.00
N GLY A 82 5.77 14.14 0.61
CA GLY A 82 6.29 12.82 0.96
C GLY A 82 5.39 12.01 1.90
N VAL A 83 4.78 12.67 2.90
CA VAL A 83 3.82 12.05 3.81
C VAL A 83 2.58 11.58 3.05
N CYS A 84 2.03 12.44 2.18
CA CYS A 84 0.86 12.09 1.38
C CYS A 84 1.17 10.96 0.40
N LYS A 85 2.34 10.97 -0.25
CA LYS A 85 2.78 9.90 -1.16
C LYS A 85 2.84 8.55 -0.45
N GLN A 86 3.51 8.49 0.70
CA GLN A 86 3.61 7.26 1.50
C GLN A 86 2.24 6.79 1.99
N PHE A 87 1.39 7.72 2.44
CA PHE A 87 0.06 7.39 2.93
C PHE A 87 -0.86 6.86 1.82
N ILE A 88 -0.85 7.51 0.64
CA ILE A 88 -1.63 7.07 -0.52
C ILE A 88 -1.12 5.71 -0.99
N ALA A 89 0.19 5.46 -1.03
CA ALA A 89 0.74 4.15 -1.37
C ALA A 89 0.26 3.05 -0.42
N LEU A 90 0.21 3.31 0.90
CA LEU A 90 -0.36 2.39 1.89
C LEU A 90 -1.85 2.13 1.62
N CYS A 91 -2.62 3.18 1.31
CA CYS A 91 -4.03 3.06 0.97
C CYS A 91 -4.25 2.27 -0.34
N CYS A 92 -3.37 2.43 -1.33
CA CYS A 92 -3.40 1.65 -2.57
C CYS A 92 -3.17 0.17 -2.32
N TYR A 93 -2.17 -0.18 -1.50
CA TYR A 93 -1.95 -1.57 -1.10
C TYR A 93 -3.18 -2.13 -0.38
N HIS A 94 -3.75 -1.38 0.56
CA HIS A 94 -4.97 -1.79 1.26
C HIS A 94 -6.15 -2.01 0.30
N ALA A 95 -6.43 -1.08 -0.61
CA ALA A 95 -7.57 -1.13 -1.53
C ALA A 95 -7.56 -2.39 -2.42
N LYS A 96 -6.37 -2.84 -2.85
CA LYS A 96 -6.22 -4.08 -3.65
C LYS A 96 -6.70 -5.35 -2.92
N HIS A 97 -6.62 -5.36 -1.59
CA HIS A 97 -7.01 -6.50 -0.76
C HIS A 97 -8.29 -6.26 0.05
N CYS A 98 -8.88 -5.06 -0.03
CA CYS A 98 -10.04 -4.68 0.76
C CYS A 98 -11.36 -5.05 0.09
N GLN A 99 -12.13 -5.94 0.73
CA GLN A 99 -13.44 -6.40 0.27
C GLN A 99 -14.61 -5.64 0.89
N GLU A 100 -14.36 -4.75 1.85
CA GLU A 100 -15.43 -4.04 2.56
C GLU A 100 -16.06 -2.94 1.70
N ASN A 101 -17.38 -2.96 1.60
CA ASN A 101 -18.15 -1.93 0.89
C ASN A 101 -18.16 -0.58 1.62
N THR A 102 -18.09 -0.61 2.96
CA THR A 102 -18.08 0.56 3.83
C THR A 102 -16.77 0.66 4.61
N CYS A 103 -15.66 0.75 3.87
CA CYS A 103 -14.33 0.80 4.48
C CYS A 103 -14.11 2.15 5.24
N PRO A 104 -13.68 2.12 6.51
CA PRO A 104 -13.44 3.33 7.30
C PRO A 104 -12.12 4.05 6.94
N ILE A 105 -11.25 3.43 6.14
CA ILE A 105 -9.97 4.01 5.72
C ILE A 105 -10.22 5.04 4.61
N PRO A 106 -9.78 6.31 4.79
CA PRO A 106 -9.93 7.33 3.76
C PRO A 106 -9.18 6.94 2.49
N TYR A 107 -9.67 7.40 1.33
CA TYR A 107 -9.18 7.05 -0.01
C TYR A 107 -9.39 5.61 -0.46
N CYS A 108 -9.69 4.65 0.41
CA CYS A 108 -9.87 3.24 0.02
C CYS A 108 -10.91 3.10 -1.11
N LEU A 109 -12.12 3.67 -0.92
CA LEU A 109 -13.20 3.60 -1.92
C LEU A 109 -12.82 4.30 -3.23
N ASN A 110 -12.28 5.51 -3.15
CA ASN A 110 -11.87 6.28 -4.34
C ASN A 110 -10.77 5.57 -5.13
N ILE A 111 -9.82 4.93 -4.44
CA ILE A 111 -8.75 4.15 -5.08
C ILE A 111 -9.34 2.89 -5.72
N LYS A 112 -10.24 2.18 -5.04
CA LYS A 112 -10.91 0.99 -5.58
C LYS A 112 -11.66 1.29 -6.88
N GLN A 113 -12.37 2.43 -6.91
CA GLN A 113 -13.04 2.93 -8.12
C GLN A 113 -12.04 3.23 -9.25
N LYS A 114 -10.92 3.89 -8.95
CA LYS A 114 -9.88 4.18 -9.95
C LYS A 114 -9.22 2.91 -10.49
N LEU A 115 -8.94 1.93 -9.64
CA LEU A 115 -8.39 0.64 -10.06
C LEU A 115 -9.34 -0.07 -11.03
N CYS A 116 -10.63 -0.14 -10.67
CA CYS A 116 -11.66 -0.73 -11.53
C CYS A 116 -11.79 0.01 -12.88
N GLN A 117 -11.76 1.35 -12.87
CA GLN A 117 -11.78 2.14 -14.11
C GLN A 117 -10.56 1.87 -14.99
N GLN A 118 -9.37 1.74 -14.40
CA GLN A 118 -8.15 1.43 -15.14
C GLN A 118 -8.20 0.03 -15.76
N GLU A 119 -8.74 -0.96 -15.06
CA GLU A 119 -8.93 -2.31 -15.61
C GLU A 119 -9.87 -2.30 -16.82
N ILE A 120 -11.00 -1.60 -16.72
CA ILE A 120 -11.95 -1.46 -17.85
C ILE A 120 -11.29 -0.76 -19.03
N GLN A 121 -10.56 0.34 -18.81
CA GLN A 121 -9.86 1.07 -19.87
C GLN A 121 -8.80 0.22 -20.55
N HIS A 122 -8.05 -0.59 -19.80
CA HIS A 122 -7.03 -1.50 -20.36
C HIS A 122 -7.67 -2.57 -21.26
N HIS A 123 -8.79 -3.17 -20.83
CA HIS A 123 -9.51 -4.15 -21.65
C HIS A 123 -10.10 -3.55 -22.93
N GLN A 124 -10.56 -2.29 -22.90
CA GLN A 124 -11.11 -1.61 -24.08
C GLN A 124 -10.05 -1.21 -25.12
N GLN A 125 -8.79 -1.02 -24.72
CA GLN A 125 -7.70 -0.64 -25.62
C GLN A 125 -7.00 -1.84 -26.26
N HIS A 126 -7.15 -3.04 -25.67
CA HIS A 126 -6.43 -4.25 -26.05
C HIS A 126 -7.33 -5.47 -26.36
N GLY A 127 -8.65 -5.31 -26.33
CA GLY A 127 -9.63 -6.32 -26.72
C GLY A 127 -10.38 -5.91 -27.98
#